data_AF-A0A2D4PZK5-F1
#
_entry.id   AF-A0A2D4PZK5-F1
#
_cell.length_a   1.000
_cell.length_b   1.000
_cell.length_c   1.000
_cell.angle_alpha   90.00
_cell.angle_beta   90.00
_cell.angle_gamma   90.00
#
_symmetry.space_group_name_H-M   'P 1'
#
loop_
_entity.id
_entity.type
_entity.pdbx_description
1 polymer ?
#
loop_
_entity_poly.entity_id
_entity_poly.type
_entity_poly.pdbx_seq_one_letter_code
_entity_poly.pdbx_strand_id
1 'polypeptide(L)'
;ALFKDTRLGENIIPYVADGMQAAVLGFTSSIWAVRNSSTLLFSTLITRIFGVKRGKDESSKKNRMTGREFFTRFPSLYPFLLSQLEQITTTADSKTKEMKLHPGLFLLLLVLSKLYPSPMDGTYSALSMASFVPLILRCGNSPVYRSRELAGRALVPFVMLNLVPQTVSSLLAGLPDSTDPCIQQNAVHGTLLQILHLLQSYLESKQRANSDFHQGLSNIITNICGKLWLANRQNPCL
;
A
#
# COMPACT_ATOMS: atom_id res chain seq x y z
N ALA A 1 2.01 -27.68 -4.41
CA ALA A 1 1.97 -28.42 -5.69
C ALA A 1 0.79 -27.96 -6.56
N LEU A 2 -0.45 -28.03 -6.06
CA LEU A 2 -1.67 -27.73 -6.83
C LEU A 2 -1.69 -26.35 -7.51
N PHE A 3 -1.46 -25.26 -6.77
CA PHE A 3 -1.46 -23.90 -7.35
C PHE A 3 -0.34 -23.62 -8.36
N LYS A 4 0.71 -24.46 -8.41
CA LYS A 4 1.79 -24.37 -9.42
C LYS A 4 1.49 -25.18 -10.68
N ASP A 5 0.58 -26.16 -10.61
CA ASP A 5 0.32 -27.05 -11.72
C ASP A 5 -0.42 -26.31 -12.83
N THR A 6 0.18 -26.27 -14.02
CA THR A 6 -0.38 -25.61 -15.20
C THR A 6 -1.58 -26.37 -15.75
N ARG A 7 -1.65 -27.69 -15.54
CA ARG A 7 -2.77 -28.55 -15.99
C ARG A 7 -4.05 -28.28 -15.20
N LEU A 8 -3.90 -27.81 -13.96
CA LEU A 8 -5.01 -27.40 -13.10
C LEU A 8 -5.36 -25.91 -13.26
N GLY A 9 -4.87 -25.27 -14.33
CA GLY A 9 -5.18 -23.93 -14.83
C GLY A 9 -6.43 -23.26 -14.24
N GLU A 10 -7.54 -23.49 -14.92
CA GLU A 10 -8.84 -22.91 -14.58
C GLU A 10 -9.47 -23.57 -13.35
N ASN A 11 -9.23 -24.87 -13.16
CA ASN A 11 -9.83 -25.66 -12.07
C ASN A 11 -9.43 -25.20 -10.68
N ILE A 12 -8.26 -24.57 -10.53
CA ILE A 12 -7.78 -24.09 -9.23
C ILE A 12 -8.23 -22.64 -8.92
N ILE A 13 -8.71 -21.88 -9.91
CA ILE A 13 -9.08 -20.46 -9.75
C ILE A 13 -10.08 -20.25 -8.61
N PRO A 14 -11.15 -21.07 -8.46
CA PRO A 14 -12.09 -20.91 -7.36
C PRO A 14 -11.46 -20.96 -5.96
N TYR A 15 -10.34 -21.69 -5.80
CA TYR A 15 -9.66 -21.90 -4.53
C TYR A 15 -8.53 -20.90 -4.27
N VAL A 16 -8.22 -20.01 -5.22
CA VAL A 16 -7.11 -19.04 -5.08
C VAL A 16 -7.34 -18.08 -3.92
N ALA A 17 -8.58 -17.62 -3.74
CA ALA A 17 -8.91 -16.72 -2.65
C ALA A 17 -8.71 -17.40 -1.28
N ASP A 18 -9.25 -18.61 -1.10
CA ASP A 18 -9.09 -19.37 0.15
C ASP A 18 -7.64 -19.73 0.42
N GLY A 19 -6.89 -20.10 -0.62
CA GLY A 19 -5.45 -20.33 -0.52
C GLY A 19 -4.69 -19.08 -0.04
N MET A 20 -5.07 -17.90 -0.52
CA MET A 20 -4.45 -16.63 -0.10
C MET A 20 -4.78 -16.33 1.36
N GLN A 21 -6.03 -16.52 1.79
CA GLN A 21 -6.42 -16.35 3.18
C GLN A 21 -5.65 -17.30 4.10
N ALA A 22 -5.57 -18.59 3.75
CA ALA A 22 -4.80 -19.58 4.50
C ALA A 22 -3.30 -19.24 4.57
N ALA A 23 -2.73 -18.70 3.50
CA ALA A 23 -1.34 -18.27 3.48
C ALA A 23 -1.10 -17.09 4.43
N VAL A 24 -1.97 -16.08 4.41
CA VAL A 24 -1.88 -14.91 5.31
C VAL A 24 -2.06 -15.32 6.77
N LEU A 25 -3.08 -16.12 7.08
CA LEU A 25 -3.35 -16.59 8.45
C LEU A 25 -2.23 -17.50 8.98
N GLY A 26 -1.74 -18.43 8.17
CA GLY A 26 -0.67 -19.33 8.60
C GLY A 26 0.69 -18.63 8.80
N PHE A 27 0.90 -17.46 8.20
CA PHE A 27 2.14 -16.69 8.39
C PHE A 27 2.29 -16.14 9.82
N THR A 28 1.20 -16.00 10.57
CA THR A 28 1.22 -15.58 11.99
C THR A 28 1.26 -16.77 12.96
N SER A 29 1.33 -18.01 12.47
CA SER A 29 1.38 -19.21 13.31
C SER A 29 2.61 -19.21 14.23
N SER A 30 2.45 -19.73 15.45
CA SER A 30 3.57 -20.00 16.36
C SER A 30 4.49 -21.11 15.86
N ILE A 31 3.99 -22.00 15.00
CA ILE A 31 4.73 -23.16 14.46
C ILE A 31 5.54 -22.73 13.23
N TRP A 32 6.87 -22.88 13.29
CA TRP A 32 7.78 -22.49 12.21
C TRP A 32 7.46 -23.19 10.88
N ALA A 33 7.17 -24.48 10.91
CA ALA A 33 6.84 -25.25 9.71
C ALA A 33 5.58 -24.73 9.00
N VAL A 34 4.60 -24.22 9.76
CA VAL A 34 3.39 -23.60 9.20
C VAL A 34 3.74 -22.27 8.54
N ARG A 35 4.51 -21.40 9.21
CA ARG A 35 4.96 -20.12 8.62
C ARG A 35 5.74 -20.31 7.31
N ASN A 36 6.65 -21.29 7.27
CA ASN A 36 7.43 -21.59 6.08
C ASN A 36 6.53 -22.09 4.92
N SER A 37 5.64 -23.04 5.21
CA SER A 37 4.65 -23.53 4.24
C SER A 37 3.76 -22.42 3.71
N SER A 38 3.28 -21.54 4.58
CA SER A 38 2.48 -20.36 4.23
C SER A 38 3.24 -19.37 3.34
N THR A 39 4.54 -19.17 3.59
CA THR A 39 5.40 -18.32 2.76
C THR A 39 5.50 -18.86 1.33
N LEU A 40 5.70 -20.17 1.19
CA LEU A 40 5.79 -20.84 -0.11
C LEU A 40 4.44 -20.82 -0.85
N LEU A 41 3.35 -21.01 -0.12
CA LEU A 41 1.99 -20.91 -0.66
C LEU A 41 1.70 -19.48 -1.15
N PHE A 42 2.00 -18.48 -0.32
CA PHE A 42 1.82 -17.07 -0.67
C PHE A 42 2.61 -16.69 -1.93
N SER A 43 3.90 -17.03 -1.99
CA SER A 43 4.75 -16.76 -3.17
C SER A 43 4.18 -17.39 -4.45
N THR A 44 3.66 -18.62 -4.33
CA THR A 44 3.00 -19.33 -5.42
C THR A 44 1.74 -18.59 -5.89
N LEU A 45 0.89 -18.15 -4.95
CA LEU A 45 -0.36 -17.47 -5.25
C LEU A 45 -0.14 -16.08 -5.84
N ILE A 46 0.85 -15.32 -5.35
CA ILE A 46 1.23 -14.03 -5.94
C ILE A 46 1.59 -14.20 -7.42
N THR A 47 2.40 -15.21 -7.74
CA THR A 47 2.79 -15.51 -9.12
C THR A 47 1.60 -15.99 -9.95
N ARG A 48 0.66 -16.73 -9.34
CA ARG A 48 -0.54 -17.22 -10.02
C ARG A 48 -1.53 -16.10 -10.35
N ILE A 49 -1.72 -15.17 -9.42
CA ILE A 49 -2.65 -14.05 -9.55
C ILE A 49 -2.08 -13.00 -10.50
N PHE A 50 -0.84 -12.58 -10.26
CA PHE A 50 -0.24 -11.42 -10.94
C PHE A 50 0.74 -11.81 -12.05
N GLY A 51 1.00 -13.09 -12.27
CA GLY A 51 1.97 -13.55 -13.26
C GLY A 51 3.42 -13.59 -12.74
N VAL A 52 4.31 -14.14 -13.56
CA VAL A 52 5.75 -14.26 -13.24
C VAL A 52 6.43 -12.92 -13.50
N LYS A 53 7.24 -12.45 -12.53
CA LYS A 53 8.11 -11.28 -12.72
C LYS A 53 9.10 -11.51 -13.86
N ARG A 54 8.81 -10.96 -15.05
CA ARG A 54 9.67 -10.98 -16.23
C ARG A 54 10.34 -9.61 -16.38
N GLY A 55 11.38 -9.35 -15.59
CA GLY A 55 12.18 -8.12 -15.65
C GLY A 55 12.77 -7.70 -14.31
N LYS A 56 13.80 -6.84 -14.35
CA LYS A 56 14.43 -6.26 -13.16
C LYS A 56 13.57 -5.18 -12.51
N ASP A 57 12.72 -4.52 -13.32
CA ASP A 57 11.86 -3.42 -12.95
C ASP A 57 10.64 -3.88 -12.11
N GLU A 58 10.56 -3.42 -10.86
CA GLU A 58 9.41 -3.66 -9.96
C GLU A 58 8.13 -2.95 -10.44
N SER A 59 8.25 -1.94 -11.31
CA SER A 59 7.12 -1.12 -11.79
C SER A 59 6.44 -1.67 -13.05
N SER A 60 6.92 -2.78 -13.62
CA SER A 60 6.40 -3.35 -14.87
C SER A 60 4.88 -3.60 -14.79
N LYS A 61 4.12 -2.93 -15.65
CA LYS A 61 2.65 -3.04 -15.77
C LYS A 61 2.16 -4.47 -16.06
N LYS A 62 3.06 -5.38 -16.49
CA LYS A 62 2.73 -6.75 -16.89
C LYS A 62 2.38 -7.69 -15.71
N ASN A 63 2.72 -7.32 -14.47
CA ASN A 63 2.42 -8.12 -13.27
C ASN A 63 1.58 -7.38 -12.24
N ARG A 64 0.64 -6.58 -12.74
CA ARG A 64 -0.27 -5.76 -11.93
C ARG A 64 -1.65 -5.85 -12.54
N MET A 65 -2.68 -5.71 -11.71
CA MET A 65 -4.08 -5.61 -12.16
C MET A 65 -4.76 -4.45 -11.43
N THR A 66 -5.92 -4.02 -11.92
CA THR A 66 -6.70 -3.00 -11.20
C THR A 66 -7.30 -3.59 -9.93
N GLY A 67 -7.58 -2.75 -8.93
CA GLY A 67 -8.33 -3.20 -7.75
C GLY A 67 -9.69 -3.78 -8.11
N ARG A 68 -10.39 -3.17 -9.08
CA ARG A 68 -11.65 -3.66 -9.62
C ARG A 68 -11.51 -5.09 -10.16
N GLU A 69 -10.52 -5.35 -11.01
CA GLU A 69 -10.28 -6.67 -11.58
C GLU A 69 -9.97 -7.71 -10.49
N PHE A 70 -9.08 -7.35 -9.56
CA PHE A 70 -8.68 -8.22 -8.46
C PHE A 70 -9.86 -8.61 -7.57
N PHE A 71 -10.67 -7.65 -7.12
CA PHE A 71 -11.81 -7.91 -6.22
C PHE A 71 -13.03 -8.48 -6.95
N THR A 72 -13.19 -8.23 -8.26
CA THR A 72 -14.20 -8.94 -9.07
C THR A 72 -13.85 -10.41 -9.22
N ARG A 73 -12.56 -10.71 -9.44
CA ARG A 73 -12.08 -12.08 -9.62
C ARG A 73 -12.00 -12.86 -8.30
N PHE A 74 -11.71 -12.17 -7.19
CA PHE A 74 -11.54 -12.77 -5.86
C PHE A 74 -12.33 -12.00 -4.79
N PRO A 75 -13.68 -12.04 -4.82
CA PRO A 75 -14.53 -11.18 -4.00
C PRO A 75 -14.34 -11.36 -2.50
N SER A 76 -14.09 -12.59 -2.03
CA SER A 76 -13.86 -12.87 -0.59
C SER A 76 -12.58 -12.22 -0.05
N LEU A 77 -11.62 -11.84 -0.91
CA LEU A 77 -10.40 -11.18 -0.46
C LEU A 77 -10.62 -9.72 -0.05
N TYR A 78 -11.68 -9.05 -0.54
CA TYR A 78 -11.97 -7.68 -0.11
C TYR A 78 -12.24 -7.59 1.40
N PRO A 79 -13.28 -8.24 1.96
CA PRO A 79 -13.57 -8.13 3.39
C PRO A 79 -12.46 -8.74 4.25
N PHE A 80 -11.80 -9.79 3.76
CA PHE A 80 -10.67 -10.41 4.46
C PHE A 80 -9.48 -9.46 4.61
N LEU A 81 -8.98 -8.87 3.51
CA LEU A 81 -7.83 -7.97 3.56
C LEU A 81 -8.13 -6.71 4.37
N LEU A 82 -9.35 -6.19 4.27
CA LEU A 82 -9.80 -5.04 5.05
C LEU A 82 -9.77 -5.36 6.55
N SER A 83 -10.40 -6.46 6.96
CA SER A 83 -10.45 -6.90 8.37
C SER A 83 -9.04 -7.16 8.94
N GLN A 84 -8.16 -7.80 8.17
CA GLN A 84 -6.78 -8.04 8.59
C GLN A 84 -6.00 -6.73 8.79
N LEU A 85 -6.17 -5.73 7.91
CA LEU A 85 -5.56 -4.41 8.09
C LEU A 85 -6.13 -3.65 9.29
N GLU A 86 -7.44 -3.73 9.54
CA GLU A 86 -8.08 -3.13 10.72
C GLU A 86 -7.49 -3.70 12.02
N GLN A 87 -7.39 -5.03 12.13
CA GLN A 87 -6.80 -5.69 13.31
C GLN A 87 -5.35 -5.25 13.55
N ILE A 88 -4.56 -5.13 12.48
CA ILE A 88 -3.15 -4.75 12.56
C ILE A 88 -2.97 -3.26 12.91
N THR A 89 -3.83 -2.39 12.40
CA THR A 89 -3.71 -0.93 12.59
C THR A 89 -4.38 -0.44 13.88
N THR A 90 -5.25 -1.24 14.51
CA THR A 90 -5.89 -0.94 15.80
C THR A 90 -5.05 -1.38 17.01
N THR A 91 -4.08 -2.28 16.81
CA THR A 91 -3.23 -2.83 17.89
C THR A 91 -2.03 -1.95 18.27
N ALA A 92 -2.03 -0.67 17.89
CA ALA A 92 -0.96 0.28 18.20
C ALA A 92 -0.71 0.38 19.73
N ASP A 93 0.56 0.54 20.11
CA ASP A 93 0.94 0.64 21.52
C ASP A 93 0.46 1.98 22.09
N SER A 94 -0.37 1.94 23.13
CA SER A 94 -0.92 3.12 23.80
C SER A 94 0.15 4.01 24.44
N LYS A 95 1.35 3.47 24.73
CA LYS A 95 2.45 4.21 25.36
C LYS A 95 3.37 4.88 24.35
N THR A 96 3.76 4.19 23.29
CA THR A 96 4.72 4.72 22.30
C THR A 96 4.05 5.36 21.08
N LYS A 97 2.73 5.16 20.92
CA LYS A 97 1.97 5.47 19.69
C LYS A 97 2.56 4.78 18.44
N GLU A 98 3.49 3.84 18.61
CA GLU A 98 4.11 3.12 17.51
C GLU A 98 3.25 1.91 17.11
N MET A 99 3.28 1.64 15.81
CA MET A 99 2.63 0.46 15.25
C MET A 99 3.40 -0.79 15.66
N LYS A 100 2.70 -1.77 16.26
CA LYS A 100 3.32 -3.05 16.61
C LYS A 100 3.78 -3.80 15.36
N LEU A 101 4.90 -4.50 15.49
CA LEU A 101 5.40 -5.38 14.44
C LEU A 101 4.41 -6.53 14.23
N HIS A 102 3.78 -6.58 13.06
CA HIS A 102 2.88 -7.67 12.69
C HIS A 102 3.41 -8.41 11.45
N PRO A 103 3.76 -9.72 11.55
CA PRO A 103 4.30 -10.48 10.43
C PRO A 103 3.42 -10.44 9.17
N GLY A 104 2.09 -10.49 9.34
CA GLY A 104 1.14 -10.46 8.23
C GLY A 104 1.09 -9.13 7.46
N LEU A 105 1.52 -8.01 8.06
CA LEU A 105 1.42 -6.69 7.43
C LEU A 105 2.14 -6.64 6.08
N PHE A 106 3.35 -7.21 6.03
CA PHE A 106 4.15 -7.23 4.82
C PHE A 106 3.43 -7.95 3.66
N LEU A 107 2.77 -9.09 3.95
CA LEU A 107 2.05 -9.86 2.94
C LEU A 107 0.84 -9.10 2.40
N LEU A 108 0.06 -8.47 3.30
CA LEU A 108 -1.10 -7.66 2.92
C LEU A 108 -0.68 -6.49 2.01
N LEU A 109 0.33 -5.73 2.45
CA LEU A 109 0.85 -4.61 1.66
C LEU A 109 1.46 -5.06 0.34
N LEU A 110 2.08 -6.25 0.27
CA LEU A 110 2.61 -6.79 -0.97
C LEU A 110 1.48 -7.03 -1.99
N VAL A 111 0.38 -7.66 -1.59
CA VAL A 111 -0.80 -7.86 -2.46
C VAL A 111 -1.31 -6.53 -2.97
N LEU A 112 -1.56 -5.58 -2.06
CA LEU A 112 -2.15 -4.27 -2.39
C LEU A 112 -1.21 -3.43 -3.27
N SER A 113 0.11 -3.51 -3.06
CA SER A 113 1.11 -2.80 -3.88
C SER A 113 1.19 -3.28 -5.33
N LYS A 114 0.67 -4.48 -5.64
CA LYS A 114 0.58 -5.01 -7.01
C LYS A 114 -0.67 -4.52 -7.74
N LEU A 115 -1.56 -3.78 -7.08
CA LEU A 115 -2.69 -3.13 -7.74
C LEU A 115 -2.27 -1.83 -8.42
N TYR A 116 -2.95 -1.41 -9.49
CA TYR A 116 -2.71 -0.11 -10.15
C TYR A 116 -3.99 0.70 -10.36
N PRO A 117 -3.90 2.05 -10.47
CA PRO A 117 -5.07 2.91 -10.67
C PRO A 117 -5.81 2.65 -11.99
N SER A 118 -7.14 2.58 -11.96
CA SER A 118 -7.98 2.48 -13.15
C SER A 118 -8.62 3.85 -13.48
N PRO A 119 -8.45 4.40 -14.70
CA PRO A 119 -9.11 5.64 -15.11
C PRO A 119 -10.65 5.55 -15.18
N MET A 120 -11.18 4.33 -15.29
CA MET A 120 -12.61 4.03 -15.48
C MET A 120 -13.36 3.76 -14.15
N ASP A 121 -12.68 3.91 -13.01
CA ASP A 121 -13.23 3.58 -11.68
C ASP A 121 -14.16 4.65 -11.08
N GLY A 122 -14.80 5.42 -11.96
CA GLY A 122 -15.80 6.42 -11.62
C GLY A 122 -16.91 5.85 -10.72
N THR A 123 -17.01 6.45 -9.54
CA THR A 123 -18.13 6.42 -8.58
C THR A 123 -18.56 5.10 -7.94
N TYR A 124 -18.70 3.96 -8.64
CA TYR A 124 -19.18 2.71 -8.01
C TYR A 124 -18.08 1.90 -7.29
N SER A 125 -16.83 1.95 -7.78
CA SER A 125 -15.66 1.33 -7.13
C SER A 125 -14.98 2.24 -6.10
N ALA A 126 -15.36 3.52 -6.07
CA ALA A 126 -14.75 4.52 -5.19
C ALA A 126 -15.05 4.26 -3.71
N LEU A 127 -16.31 3.94 -3.41
CA LEU A 127 -16.81 3.75 -2.04
C LEU A 127 -16.20 2.51 -1.37
N SER A 128 -15.91 1.45 -2.14
CA SER A 128 -15.23 0.27 -1.60
C SER A 128 -13.74 0.54 -1.38
N MET A 129 -13.04 1.12 -2.36
CA MET A 129 -11.60 1.34 -2.24
C MET A 129 -11.24 2.39 -1.16
N ALA A 130 -12.12 3.36 -0.89
CA ALA A 130 -11.90 4.37 0.15
C ALA A 130 -11.69 3.78 1.56
N SER A 131 -12.29 2.63 1.86
CA SER A 131 -12.19 1.99 3.19
C SER A 131 -10.75 1.55 3.52
N PHE A 132 -9.95 1.24 2.49
CA PHE A 132 -8.54 0.86 2.68
C PHE A 132 -7.62 2.05 2.96
N VAL A 133 -7.96 3.24 2.46
CA VAL A 133 -7.11 4.44 2.53
C VAL A 133 -6.64 4.75 3.95
N PRO A 134 -7.51 4.94 4.96
CA PRO A 134 -7.06 5.27 6.31
C PRO A 134 -6.19 4.18 6.94
N LEU A 135 -6.43 2.90 6.60
CA LEU A 135 -5.66 1.77 7.10
C LEU A 135 -4.25 1.74 6.48
N ILE A 136 -4.15 1.91 5.16
CA ILE A 136 -2.87 1.97 4.44
C ILE A 136 -2.06 3.20 4.89
N LEU A 137 -2.71 4.34 5.12
CA LEU A 137 -2.07 5.53 5.67
C LEU A 137 -1.37 5.21 7.00
N ARG A 138 -2.08 4.58 7.95
CA ARG A 138 -1.51 4.14 9.23
C ARG A 138 -0.34 3.15 9.07
N CYS A 139 -0.36 2.31 8.05
CA CYS A 139 0.75 1.38 7.77
C CYS A 139 2.06 2.10 7.42
N GLY A 140 2.00 3.38 7.03
CA GLY A 140 3.18 4.24 6.86
C GLY A 140 3.96 4.43 8.17
N ASN A 141 3.33 4.28 9.33
CA ASN A 141 3.97 4.44 10.63
C ASN A 141 4.70 3.19 11.11
N SER A 142 4.79 2.14 10.27
CA SER A 142 5.47 0.90 10.64
C SER A 142 6.95 1.14 10.99
N PRO A 143 7.48 0.47 12.03
CA PRO A 143 8.92 0.51 12.33
C PRO A 143 9.76 -0.18 11.25
N VAL A 144 9.16 -1.00 10.38
CA VAL A 144 9.85 -1.72 9.30
C VAL A 144 9.86 -0.90 8.03
N TYR A 145 11.06 -0.50 7.59
CA TYR A 145 11.27 0.24 6.34
C TYR A 145 10.53 -0.35 5.13
N ARG A 146 10.63 -1.67 4.92
CA ARG A 146 9.97 -2.34 3.77
C ARG A 146 8.45 -2.24 3.82
N SER A 147 7.84 -2.26 5.01
CA SER A 147 6.41 -2.03 5.15
C SER A 147 6.04 -0.59 4.80
N ARG A 148 6.86 0.40 5.17
CA ARG A 148 6.65 1.81 4.79
C ARG A 148 6.70 2.00 3.27
N GLU A 149 7.70 1.40 2.61
CA GLU A 149 7.83 1.40 1.14
C GLU A 149 6.59 0.80 0.47
N LEU A 150 6.17 -0.40 0.91
CA LEU A 150 5.00 -1.06 0.34
C LEU A 150 3.71 -0.29 0.63
N ALA A 151 3.56 0.34 1.79
CA ALA A 151 2.40 1.17 2.12
C ALA A 151 2.28 2.36 1.16
N GLY A 152 3.40 3.01 0.82
CA GLY A 152 3.40 4.09 -0.16
C GLY A 152 2.96 3.62 -1.55
N ARG A 153 3.46 2.48 -2.03
CA ARG A 153 3.03 1.90 -3.31
C ARG A 153 1.58 1.43 -3.28
N ALA A 154 1.17 0.79 -2.19
CA ALA A 154 -0.17 0.24 -2.00
C ALA A 154 -1.22 1.34 -1.96
N LEU A 155 -0.91 2.56 -1.51
CA LEU A 155 -1.87 3.66 -1.42
C LEU A 155 -2.35 4.15 -2.80
N VAL A 156 -1.44 4.17 -3.78
CA VAL A 156 -1.66 4.73 -5.12
C VAL A 156 -2.96 4.26 -5.80
N PRO A 157 -3.27 2.95 -5.91
CA PRO A 157 -4.50 2.48 -6.55
C PRO A 157 -5.80 2.79 -5.78
N PHE A 158 -5.73 3.25 -4.52
CA PHE A 158 -6.91 3.54 -3.70
C PHE A 158 -7.24 5.04 -3.62
N VAL A 159 -6.36 5.91 -4.12
CA VAL A 159 -6.60 7.36 -4.20
C VAL A 159 -6.97 7.73 -5.62
N MET A 160 -8.16 8.30 -5.81
CA MET A 160 -8.58 8.78 -7.12
C MET A 160 -7.67 9.89 -7.62
N LEU A 161 -7.38 9.90 -8.92
CA LEU A 161 -6.39 10.81 -9.50
C LEU A 161 -6.70 12.29 -9.24
N ASN A 162 -7.97 12.68 -9.27
CA ASN A 162 -8.44 14.03 -8.95
C ASN A 162 -8.29 14.40 -7.46
N LEU A 163 -8.26 13.42 -6.56
CA LEU A 163 -8.10 13.61 -5.12
C LEU A 163 -6.62 13.58 -4.68
N VAL A 164 -5.69 13.22 -5.56
CA VAL A 164 -4.27 13.15 -5.22
C VAL A 164 -3.73 14.48 -4.67
N PRO A 165 -3.97 15.67 -5.29
CA PRO A 165 -3.46 16.93 -4.75
C PRO A 165 -3.98 17.25 -3.34
N GLN A 166 -5.25 16.98 -3.08
CA GLN A 166 -5.87 17.17 -1.76
C GLN A 166 -5.29 16.20 -0.74
N THR A 167 -5.12 14.93 -1.11
CA THR A 167 -4.54 13.88 -0.26
C THR A 167 -3.09 14.22 0.09
N VAL A 168 -2.27 14.61 -0.88
CA VAL A 168 -0.87 15.03 -0.66
C VAL A 168 -0.81 16.25 0.27
N SER A 169 -1.68 17.24 0.06
CA SER A 169 -1.73 18.43 0.91
C SER A 169 -2.10 18.07 2.37
N SER A 170 -3.06 17.17 2.56
CA SER A 170 -3.42 16.66 3.89
C SER A 170 -2.28 15.90 4.56
N LEU A 171 -1.54 15.08 3.80
CA LEU A 171 -0.37 14.37 4.32
C LEU A 171 0.77 15.32 4.69
N LEU A 172 1.05 16.34 3.88
CA LEU A 172 2.04 17.37 4.18
C LEU A 172 1.66 18.19 5.42
N ALA A 173 0.38 18.53 5.59
CA ALA A 173 -0.11 19.22 6.77
C ALA A 173 -0.01 18.36 8.05
N GLY A 174 -0.09 17.03 7.92
CA GLY A 174 0.08 16.08 9.03
C GLY A 174 1.54 15.79 9.41
N LEU A 175 2.53 16.28 8.64
CA LEU A 175 3.93 16.18 9.02
C LEU A 175 4.24 17.13 10.19
N PRO A 176 5.18 16.78 11.07
CA PRO A 176 5.56 17.62 12.21
C PRO A 176 6.13 18.97 11.77
N ASP A 177 6.15 19.91 12.70
CA ASP A 177 6.85 21.20 12.59
C ASP A 177 8.20 21.15 13.31
N SER A 178 9.11 22.06 12.96
CA SER A 178 10.48 22.10 13.52
C SER A 178 10.52 22.38 15.02
N THR A 179 9.41 22.86 15.59
CA THR A 179 9.23 23.14 17.01
C THR A 179 8.63 21.97 17.78
N ASP A 180 8.24 20.88 17.10
CA ASP A 180 7.60 19.74 17.76
C ASP A 180 8.58 19.02 18.71
N PRO A 181 8.16 18.73 19.96
CA PRO A 181 9.06 18.19 20.99
C PRO A 181 9.46 16.73 20.74
N CYS A 182 8.69 15.98 19.95
CA CYS A 182 8.94 14.58 19.67
C CYS A 182 8.58 14.26 18.22
N ILE A 183 9.60 13.98 17.41
CA ILE A 183 9.45 13.66 15.99
C ILE A 183 9.53 12.14 15.81
N GLN A 184 8.45 11.54 15.35
CA GLN A 184 8.44 10.12 14.99
C GLN A 184 9.01 9.92 13.58
N GLN A 185 10.34 9.74 13.49
CA GLN A 185 11.06 9.65 12.20
C GLN A 185 10.51 8.55 11.27
N ASN A 186 10.08 7.42 11.84
CA ASN A 186 9.45 6.34 11.08
C ASN A 186 8.15 6.78 10.40
N ALA A 187 7.29 7.51 11.12
CA ALA A 187 6.04 8.06 10.60
C ALA A 187 6.31 9.11 9.52
N VAL A 188 7.23 10.06 9.79
CA VAL A 188 7.67 11.06 8.80
C VAL A 188 8.13 10.40 7.51
N HIS A 189 9.04 9.44 7.60
CA HIS A 189 9.56 8.72 6.45
C HIS A 189 8.45 7.96 5.70
N GLY A 190 7.52 7.33 6.40
CA GLY A 190 6.39 6.64 5.79
C GLY A 190 5.44 7.58 5.05
N THR A 191 5.09 8.71 5.65
CA THR A 191 4.27 9.76 5.03
C THR A 191 4.96 10.33 3.79
N LEU A 192 6.26 10.61 3.85
CA LEU A 192 7.02 11.09 2.70
C LEU A 192 7.08 10.05 1.56
N LEU A 193 7.20 8.76 1.86
CA LEU A 193 7.12 7.70 0.85
C LEU A 193 5.74 7.59 0.20
N GLN A 194 4.66 7.75 0.99
CA GLN A 194 3.29 7.80 0.47
C GLN A 194 3.09 8.99 -0.48
N ILE A 195 3.56 10.18 -0.07
CA ILE A 195 3.55 11.38 -0.90
C ILE A 195 4.34 11.14 -2.19
N LEU A 196 5.55 10.60 -2.10
CA LEU A 196 6.42 10.33 -3.24
C LEU A 196 5.72 9.44 -4.27
N HIS A 197 5.16 8.31 -3.85
CA HIS A 197 4.50 7.38 -4.78
C HIS A 197 3.20 7.93 -5.38
N LEU A 198 2.42 8.70 -4.60
CA LEU A 198 1.25 9.40 -5.12
C LEU A 198 1.64 10.44 -6.18
N LEU A 199 2.66 11.25 -5.91
CA LEU A 199 3.15 12.27 -6.86
C LEU A 199 3.75 11.64 -8.11
N GLN A 200 4.55 10.58 -7.99
CA GLN A 200 5.08 9.83 -9.14
C GLN A 200 3.94 9.36 -10.05
N SER A 201 2.94 8.68 -9.48
CA SER A 201 1.78 8.21 -10.26
C SER A 201 0.97 9.36 -10.86
N TYR A 202 0.82 10.47 -10.14
CA TYR A 202 0.09 11.65 -10.59
C TYR A 202 0.77 12.29 -11.80
N LEU A 203 2.09 12.52 -11.72
CA LEU A 203 2.89 13.12 -12.78
C LEU A 203 2.96 12.24 -14.03
N GLU A 204 3.12 10.93 -13.89
CA GLU A 204 3.11 9.98 -15.01
C GLU A 204 1.77 9.99 -15.77
N SER A 205 0.66 10.16 -15.05
CA SER A 205 -0.68 10.14 -15.66
C SER A 205 -1.07 11.46 -16.36
N LYS A 206 -0.52 12.60 -15.91
CA LYS A 206 -0.95 13.95 -16.31
C LYS A 206 0.03 14.70 -17.22
N GLN A 207 0.86 14.00 -18.00
CA GLN A 207 1.59 14.60 -19.14
C GLN A 207 0.67 15.19 -20.25
N ARG A 208 -0.65 15.33 -20.00
CA ARG A 208 -1.66 15.88 -20.91
C ARG A 208 -2.58 16.85 -20.14
N ALA A 209 -2.18 18.13 -20.11
CA ALA A 209 -2.95 19.38 -19.90
C ALA A 209 -3.97 19.51 -18.73
N ASN A 210 -3.82 20.57 -17.91
CA ASN A 210 -4.90 21.48 -17.44
C ASN A 210 -4.36 22.56 -16.46
N SER A 211 -4.99 23.73 -16.40
CA SER A 211 -4.66 24.82 -15.45
C SER A 211 -4.78 24.39 -13.97
N ASP A 212 -5.78 23.56 -13.64
CA ASP A 212 -5.98 23.03 -12.28
C ASP A 212 -4.81 22.16 -11.79
N PHE A 213 -4.08 21.55 -12.73
CA PHE A 213 -2.87 20.80 -12.43
C PHE A 213 -1.75 21.71 -11.93
N HIS A 214 -1.56 22.88 -12.57
CA HIS A 214 -0.54 23.84 -12.19
C HIS A 214 -0.83 24.46 -10.82
N GLN A 215 -2.09 24.84 -10.55
CA GLN A 215 -2.46 25.38 -9.24
C GLN A 215 -2.29 24.33 -8.12
N GLY A 216 -2.73 23.10 -8.35
CA GLY A 216 -2.55 22.00 -7.40
C GLY A 216 -1.08 21.71 -7.10
N LEU A 217 -0.22 21.70 -8.12
CA LEU A 217 1.22 21.54 -7.95
C LEU A 217 1.87 22.72 -7.22
N SER A 218 1.46 23.96 -7.51
CA SER A 218 1.97 25.16 -6.82
C SER A 218 1.72 25.11 -5.31
N ASN A 219 0.51 24.72 -4.90
CA ASN A 219 0.17 24.54 -3.49
C ASN A 219 1.02 23.43 -2.84
N ILE A 220 1.21 22.31 -3.53
CA ILE A 220 2.06 21.20 -3.05
C ILE A 220 3.51 21.67 -2.88
N ILE A 221 4.06 22.39 -3.86
CA ILE A 221 5.43 22.95 -3.79
C ILE A 221 5.56 23.88 -2.58
N THR A 222 4.59 24.77 -2.37
CA THR A 222 4.58 25.69 -1.22
C THR A 222 4.59 24.93 0.11
N ASN A 223 3.76 23.89 0.23
CA ASN A 223 3.71 23.04 1.42
C ASN A 223 5.02 22.26 1.63
N ILE A 224 5.64 21.74 0.57
CA ILE A 224 6.95 21.08 0.63
C ILE A 224 8.03 22.06 1.10
N CYS A 225 8.03 23.30 0.61
CA CYS A 225 8.96 24.35 1.05
C CYS A 225 8.88 24.57 2.56
N GLY A 226 7.68 24.58 3.13
CA GLY A 226 7.47 24.69 4.59
C GLY A 226 8.04 23.52 5.41
N LYS A 227 8.27 22.36 4.77
CA LYS A 227 8.79 21.15 5.41
C LYS A 227 10.24 20.83 5.05
N LEU A 228 10.96 21.73 4.36
CA LEU A 228 12.37 21.53 3.96
C LEU A 228 13.34 21.32 5.13
N TRP A 229 12.97 21.76 6.33
CA TRP A 229 13.74 21.51 7.55
C TRP A 229 13.94 20.01 7.83
N LEU A 230 13.01 19.15 7.39
CA LEU A 230 13.14 17.69 7.50
C LEU A 230 14.34 17.11 6.75
N ALA A 231 14.85 17.82 5.74
CA ALA A 231 15.96 17.40 4.88
C ALA A 231 17.31 18.04 5.28
N ASN A 232 17.35 18.86 6.32
CA ASN A 232 18.56 19.58 6.74
C ASN A 232 18.94 19.24 8.20
N ARG A 233 19.99 19.90 8.72
CA ARG A 233 20.51 19.65 10.08
C ARG A 233 19.56 20.06 11.21
N GLN A 234 18.45 20.74 10.91
CA GLN A 234 17.42 21.08 11.89
C GLN A 234 16.57 19.87 12.27
N ASN A 235 16.55 18.82 11.45
CA ASN A 235 15.94 17.55 11.81
C ASN A 235 16.96 16.67 12.56
N PRO A 236 16.80 16.46 13.88
CA PRO A 236 17.62 15.51 14.62
C PRO A 236 17.17 14.10 14.25
N CYS A 237 17.65 13.59 13.11
CA CYS A 237 17.58 12.17 12.80
C CYS A 237 18.44 11.44 13.83
N LEU A 238 17.80 10.82 14.82
CA LEU A 238 18.43 9.96 15.82
C LEU A 238 18.87 8.63 15.20
#